data_AF-A0A2X1IVX9-F1
#
_entry.id   AF-A0A2X1IVX9-F1
#
_cell.length_a   1.000
_cell.length_b   1.000
_cell.length_c   1.000
_cell.angle_alpha   90.00
_cell.angle_beta   90.00
_cell.angle_gamma   90.00
#
_symmetry.space_group_name_H-M   'P 1'
#
loop_
_entity.id
_entity.type
_entity.pdbx_description
1 polymer ?
#
loop_
_entity_poly.entity_id
_entity_poly.type
_entity_poly.pdbx_seq_one_letter_code
_entity_poly.pdbx_strand_id
1 'polypeptide(L)'
;MLARIESGEFPEGTILLVESIDRIGRLEHLETEALMNRILGNGLEIHTLQDGLIYTKDALADDFRNLNHPACQSLHSASGI
;
A
#
# COMPACT_ATOMS: atom_id res chain seq x y z
N MET A 1 3.95 13.46 -8.03
CA MET A 1 3.43 12.87 -6.79
C MET A 1 4.51 12.03 -6.09
N LEU A 2 5.06 11.00 -6.74
CA LEU A 2 6.14 10.18 -6.18
C LEU A 2 7.34 11.01 -5.68
N ALA A 3 7.79 11.99 -6.47
CA ALA A 3 8.87 12.89 -6.04
C ALA A 3 8.58 13.67 -4.74
N ARG A 4 7.31 13.98 -4.44
CA ARG A 4 6.87 14.65 -3.20
C ARG A 4 6.87 13.68 -2.00
N ILE A 5 6.54 12.42 -2.27
CA ILE A 5 6.65 11.34 -1.28
C ILE A 5 8.12 11.12 -0.92
N GLU A 6 8.97 11.01 -1.93
CA GLU A 6 10.41 10.76 -1.73
C GLU A 6 11.15 11.97 -1.14
N SER A 7 10.63 13.18 -1.29
CA SER A 7 11.16 14.36 -0.60
C SER A 7 10.72 14.45 0.87
N GLY A 8 9.91 13.50 1.36
CA GLY A 8 9.38 13.52 2.72
C GLY A 8 8.35 14.63 2.97
N GLU A 9 7.66 15.10 1.93
CA GLU A 9 6.64 16.15 2.07
C GLU A 9 5.40 15.65 2.83
N PHE A 10 5.20 14.33 2.89
CA PHE A 10 4.12 13.69 3.61
C PHE A 10 4.67 12.98 4.86
N PRO A 11 4.06 13.18 6.03
CA PRO A 11 4.45 12.46 7.24
C PRO A 11 4.15 10.96 7.12
N GLU A 12 4.87 10.16 7.90
CA GLU A 12 4.59 8.73 8.05
C GLU A 12 3.14 8.49 8.51
N GLY A 13 2.53 7.40 8.04
CA GLY A 13 1.10 7.09 8.25
C GLY A 13 0.16 7.87 7.32
N THR A 14 0.68 8.67 6.39
CA THR A 14 -0.16 9.31 5.37
C THR A 14 -0.79 8.25 4.45
N ILE A 15 -2.11 8.36 4.27
CA ILE A 15 -2.89 7.45 3.46
C ILE A 15 -3.00 7.97 2.02
N LEU A 16 -2.53 7.17 1.08
CA LEU A 16 -2.81 7.32 -0.33
C LEU A 16 -4.06 6.51 -0.70
N LEU A 17 -5.18 7.21 -0.86
CA LEU A 17 -6.44 6.62 -1.31
C LEU A 17 -6.50 6.57 -2.85
N VAL A 18 -6.76 5.40 -3.41
CA VAL A 18 -6.89 5.18 -4.86
C VAL A 18 -8.15 4.38 -5.19
N GLU A 19 -8.65 4.50 -6.41
CA GLU A 19 -9.84 3.73 -6.85
C GLU A 19 -9.54 2.23 -6.88
N SER A 20 -8.44 1.83 -7.54
CA SER A 20 -7.94 0.45 -7.65
C SER A 20 -6.44 0.46 -7.96
N ILE A 21 -5.70 -0.58 -7.57
CA ILE A 21 -4.28 -0.75 -7.92
C ILE A 21 -4.09 -0.90 -9.44
N ASP A 22 -5.06 -1.47 -10.16
CA ASP A 22 -5.00 -1.65 -11.62
C ASP A 22 -4.88 -0.30 -12.37
N ARG A 23 -5.40 0.79 -11.78
CA ARG A 23 -5.24 2.16 -12.31
C ARG A 23 -3.81 2.68 -12.18
N ILE A 24 -3.08 2.20 -11.18
CA ILE A 24 -1.64 2.46 -11.00
C ILE A 24 -0.85 1.53 -11.94
N GLY A 25 -1.33 0.30 -12.11
CA GLY A 25 -0.63 -0.82 -12.74
C GLY A 25 -0.94 -1.11 -14.21
N ARG A 26 -1.20 -0.10 -15.05
CA ARG A 26 -1.06 -0.28 -16.53
C ARG A 26 0.39 -0.44 -16.99
N LEU A 27 1.32 -0.47 -16.03
CA LEU A 27 2.73 -0.75 -16.17
C LEU A 27 2.96 -2.25 -15.99
N GLU A 28 4.05 -2.79 -16.55
CA GLU A 28 4.41 -4.20 -16.37
C GLU A 28 4.34 -4.56 -14.86
N HIS A 29 3.91 -5.78 -14.50
CA HIS A 29 3.65 -6.18 -13.10
C HIS A 29 4.78 -5.79 -12.13
N LEU A 30 6.03 -5.90 -12.60
CA LEU A 30 7.24 -5.52 -11.88
C LEU A 30 7.37 -4.01 -11.59
N GLU A 31 6.92 -3.15 -12.50
CA GLU A 31 6.99 -1.69 -12.35
C GLU A 31 5.98 -1.18 -11.32
N THR A 32 4.80 -1.80 -11.28
CA THR A 32 3.76 -1.51 -10.28
C THR A 32 4.26 -1.85 -8.88
N GLU A 33 4.91 -3.00 -8.75
CA GLU A 33 5.50 -3.45 -7.49
C GLU A 33 6.62 -2.52 -7.01
N ALA A 34 7.54 -2.14 -7.90
CA ALA A 34 8.61 -1.20 -7.57
C ALA A 34 8.06 0.16 -7.11
N LEU A 35 6.98 0.63 -7.72
CA LEU A 35 6.30 1.85 -7.33
C LEU A 35 5.65 1.73 -5.94
N MET A 36 4.95 0.63 -5.67
CA MET A 36 4.34 0.38 -4.35
C MET A 36 5.41 0.30 -3.25
N ASN A 37 6.50 -0.43 -3.49
CA ASN A 37 7.63 -0.51 -2.57
C ASN A 37 8.23 0.86 -2.25
N ARG A 38 8.34 1.76 -3.24
CA ARG A 38 8.82 3.13 -3.01
C ARG A 38 7.84 3.93 -2.14
N ILE A 39 6.53 3.82 -2.39
CA ILE A 39 5.52 4.54 -1.61
C ILE A 39 5.49 4.03 -0.16
N LEU A 40 5.32 2.72 0.03
CA LEU A 40 5.22 2.11 1.36
C LEU A 40 6.56 2.17 2.12
N GLY A 41 7.69 2.14 1.40
CA GLY A 41 9.02 2.33 1.96
C GLY A 41 9.24 3.70 2.59
N ASN A 42 8.51 4.73 2.14
CA ASN A 42 8.49 6.07 2.74
C ASN A 42 7.47 6.20 3.89
N GLY A 43 6.90 5.09 4.38
CA GLY A 43 6.01 5.07 5.53
C GLY A 43 4.57 5.50 5.21
N LEU A 44 4.19 5.55 3.93
CA LEU A 44 2.81 5.76 3.52
C LEU A 44 2.05 4.43 3.47
N GLU A 45 0.73 4.52 3.47
CA GLU A 45 -0.18 3.39 3.24
C GLU A 45 -0.95 3.62 1.94
N ILE A 46 -1.30 2.55 1.22
CA ILE A 46 -2.16 2.64 0.03
C ILE A 46 -3.49 1.96 0.33
N HIS A 47 -4.58 2.68 0.16
CA HIS A 47 -5.93 2.19 0.41
C HIS A 47 -6.72 2.17 -0.90
N THR A 48 -7.40 1.08 -1.23
CA THR A 48 -8.25 0.99 -2.43
C THR A 48 -9.72 1.18 -2.09
N LEU A 49 -10.43 1.96 -2.90
CA LEU A 49 -11.86 2.19 -2.72
C LEU A 49 -12.72 1.04 -3.24
N GLN A 50 -12.31 0.42 -4.34
CA GLN A 50 -13.11 -0.61 -5.00
C GLN A 50 -13.24 -1.87 -4.16
N ASP A 51 -12.13 -2.28 -3.53
CA ASP A 51 -12.01 -3.57 -2.83
C ASP A 51 -11.73 -3.41 -1.34
N GLY A 52 -11.50 -2.18 -0.86
CA GLY A 52 -11.21 -1.90 0.55
C GLY A 52 -9.86 -2.43 1.04
N LEU A 53 -8.92 -2.65 0.12
CA LEU A 53 -7.62 -3.24 0.44
C LEU A 53 -6.68 -2.17 1.00
N ILE A 54 -5.91 -2.55 2.01
CA ILE A 54 -4.90 -1.72 2.67
C ILE A 54 -3.54 -2.37 2.46
N TYR A 55 -2.67 -1.66 1.75
CA TYR A 55 -1.29 -2.05 1.54
C TYR A 55 -0.41 -1.25 2.48
N THR A 56 0.31 -1.96 3.33
CA THR A 56 1.33 -1.43 4.23
C THR A 56 2.68 -2.05 3.91
N LYS A 57 3.75 -1.45 4.43
CA LYS A 57 5.11 -1.97 4.29
C LYS A 57 5.25 -3.41 4.79
N ASP A 58 4.59 -3.74 5.90
CA ASP A 58 4.57 -5.09 6.46
C ASP A 58 3.73 -6.06 5.61
N ALA A 59 2.56 -5.63 5.12
CA ALA A 59 1.70 -6.48 4.29
C ALA A 59 2.38 -6.89 2.96
N LEU A 60 3.16 -5.99 2.33
CA LEU A 60 3.93 -6.35 1.14
C LEU A 60 5.04 -7.37 1.44
N ALA A 61 5.68 -7.30 2.61
CA ALA A 61 6.70 -8.26 3.00
C ALA A 61 6.12 -9.66 3.27
N ASP A 62 4.89 -9.73 3.76
CA ASP A 62 4.16 -10.97 4.01
C ASP A 62 3.54 -11.60 2.75
N ASP A 63 3.02 -10.78 1.82
CA ASP A 63 2.50 -11.26 0.52
C ASP A 63 3.60 -11.97 -0.31
N PHE A 64 4.84 -11.48 -0.23
CA PHE A 64 5.99 -12.12 -0.88
C PHE A 64 6.36 -13.49 -0.31
N ARG A 65 6.02 -13.76 0.96
CA ARG A 65 6.34 -15.02 1.64
C ARG A 65 5.30 -16.10 1.43
N ASN A 66 4.10 -15.77 0.96
CA ASN A 66 2.99 -16.71 0.93
C ASN A 66 2.18 -16.57 -0.37
N LEU A 67 2.46 -17.42 -1.36
CA LEU A 67 1.76 -17.52 -2.66
C LEU A 67 0.27 -17.95 -2.56
N ASN A 68 -0.41 -17.71 -1.43
CA ASN A 68 -1.80 -18.07 -1.21
C ASN A 68 -2.53 -17.25 -0.10
N HIS A 69 -2.11 -16.02 0.23
CA HIS A 69 -2.66 -15.29 1.40
C HIS A 69 -3.69 -14.18 1.05
N PRO A 70 -4.83 -14.09 1.78
CA PRO A 70 -5.78 -12.99 1.65
C PRO A 70 -5.30 -11.77 2.45
N ALA A 71 -4.51 -10.89 1.82
CA ALA A 71 -3.76 -9.76 2.40
C ALA A 71 -4.57 -8.66 3.14
N CYS A 72 -5.83 -8.91 3.49
CA CYS A 72 -6.71 -7.94 4.16
C CYS A 72 -7.69 -8.68 5.07
N GLN A 73 -7.24 -9.18 6.22
CA GLN A 73 -8.16 -9.47 7.31
C GLN A 73 -7.87 -8.58 8.50
N SER A 74 -8.89 -7.79 8.84
CA SER A 74 -9.04 -6.98 10.02
C SER A 74 -8.15 -5.74 10.09
N LEU A 75 -8.76 -4.62 9.69
CA LEU A 75 -8.83 -3.43 10.53
C LEU A 75 -8.61 -3.84 11.99
N HIS A 76 -7.53 -3.32 12.58
CA HIS A 76 -7.38 -3.06 14.00
C HIS A 76 -8.71 -3.29 14.72
N SER A 77 -8.85 -4.47 15.33
CA SER A 77 -9.88 -4.69 16.33
C SER A 77 -9.60 -3.64 17.38
N ALA A 78 -10.37 -2.56 17.30
CA ALA A 78 -10.58 -1.52 18.28
C ALA A 78 -9.37 -1.20 19.17
N SER A 79 -8.92 0.06 19.09
CA SER A 79 -8.66 0.82 20.31
C SER A 79 -9.84 0.63 21.28
N GLY A 80 -9.75 -0.41 22.11
CA GLY A 80 -10.66 -0.70 23.20
C GLY A 80 -10.13 -0.06 24.46
N ILE A 81 -10.43 1.23 24.61
CA ILE A 81 -10.70 1.85 25.91
C ILE A 81 -12.19 1.68 26.17
#